data_AF-A0A1E4FR34-F1
#
_entry.id   AF-A0A1E4FR34-F1
#
_cell.length_a   1.000
_cell.length_b   1.000
_cell.length_c   1.000
_cell.angle_alpha   90.00
_cell.angle_beta   90.00
_cell.angle_gamma   90.00
#
_symmetry.space_group_name_H-M   'P 1'
#
loop_
_entity.id
_entity.type
_entity.pdbx_description
1 polymer ?
#
loop_
_entity_poly.entity_id
_entity_poly.type
_entity_poly.pdbx_seq_one_letter_code
_entity_poly.pdbx_strand_id
1 'polypeptide(L)'
;MAYFQIPLNLPHAATVAGRILRLLQGEKELARAAEELLEPLLVYQMTQDYSNNISAYQARDRAAERGRRLAEGIAAAGLGRDRLGQCVRNLFECLELGEEGARLGLLAGENPDSMQRPR
;
A
#
# COMPACT_ATOMS: atom_id res chain seq x y z
N MET A 1 13.66 12.23 -3.68
CA MET A 1 12.61 12.25 -2.63
C MET A 1 13.11 11.40 -1.48
N ALA A 2 13.01 11.86 -0.24
CA ALA A 2 13.31 11.00 0.91
C ALA A 2 12.19 9.96 1.09
N TYR A 3 12.55 8.79 1.62
CA TYR A 3 11.64 7.67 1.90
C TYR A 3 12.14 6.87 3.13
N PHE A 4 11.25 6.13 3.79
CA PHE A 4 11.66 5.21 4.85
C PHE A 4 12.10 3.88 4.25
N GLN A 5 13.23 3.37 4.74
CA GLN A 5 13.68 2.01 4.45
C GLN A 5 13.29 1.12 5.61
N ILE A 6 12.14 0.45 5.47
CA ILE A 6 11.59 -0.45 6.47
C ILE A 6 11.79 -1.89 5.96
N PRO A 7 12.19 -2.86 6.81
CA PRO A 7 12.23 -4.27 6.44
C PRO A 7 10.85 -4.81 6.03
N LEU A 8 10.85 -5.90 5.27
CA LEU A 8 9.62 -6.52 4.77
C LEU A 8 8.68 -6.86 5.93
N ASN A 9 7.45 -6.36 5.85
CA ASN A 9 6.44 -6.55 6.87
C ASN A 9 5.07 -6.81 6.24
N LEU A 10 4.89 -8.05 5.75
CA LEU A 10 3.64 -8.49 5.13
C LEU A 10 2.42 -8.48 6.08
N PRO A 11 2.55 -8.84 7.38
CA PRO A 11 1.43 -8.72 8.32
C PRO A 11 0.94 -7.27 8.46
N HIS A 12 1.87 -6.31 8.52
CA HIS A 12 1.49 -4.90 8.57
C HIS A 12 0.98 -4.38 7.23
N ALA A 13 1.56 -4.82 6.10
CA ALA A 13 1.06 -4.52 4.77
C ALA A 13 -0.42 -4.92 4.61
N ALA A 14 -0.82 -6.10 5.11
CA ALA A 14 -2.22 -6.54 5.13
C ALA A 14 -3.12 -5.57 5.91
N THR A 15 -2.64 -5.10 7.08
CA THR A 15 -3.36 -4.13 7.89
C THR A 15 -3.56 -2.81 7.15
N VAL A 16 -2.54 -2.34 6.43
CA VAL A 16 -2.60 -1.12 5.62
C VAL A 16 -3.54 -1.31 4.42
N ALA A 17 -3.45 -2.43 3.70
CA ALA A 17 -4.36 -2.76 2.60
C ALA A 17 -5.84 -2.79 3.08
N GLY A 18 -6.12 -3.37 4.24
CA GLY A 18 -7.45 -3.35 4.85
C GLY A 18 -7.93 -1.95 5.29
N ARG A 19 -7.02 -0.99 5.54
CA ARG A 19 -7.40 0.43 5.75
C ARG A 19 -7.73 1.10 4.42
N ILE A 20 -6.95 0.84 3.36
CA ILE A 20 -7.22 1.33 2.01
C ILE A 20 -8.61 0.88 1.55
N LEU A 21 -8.92 -0.41 1.69
CA LEU A 21 -10.24 -0.97 1.37
C LEU A 21 -11.36 -0.22 2.10
N ARG A 22 -11.23 -0.05 3.43
CA ARG A 22 -12.22 0.70 4.23
C ARG A 22 -12.43 2.13 3.75
N LEU A 23 -11.35 2.81 3.35
CA LEU A 23 -11.45 4.16 2.79
C LEU A 23 -12.18 4.17 1.43
N LEU A 24 -12.11 3.09 0.66
CA LEU A 24 -12.67 3.00 -0.69
C LEU A 24 -14.06 2.34 -0.76
N GLN A 25 -14.69 2.00 0.37
CA GLN A 25 -15.97 1.25 0.38
C GLN A 25 -17.13 1.89 -0.41
N GLY A 26 -17.09 3.20 -0.68
CA GLY A 26 -18.07 3.88 -1.53
C GLY A 26 -17.82 3.75 -3.04
N GLU A 27 -16.64 3.24 -3.43
CA GLU A 27 -16.11 3.29 -4.79
C GLU A 27 -15.92 1.87 -5.31
N LYS A 28 -17.01 1.26 -5.81
CA LYS A 28 -17.12 -0.19 -6.05
C LYS A 28 -15.89 -0.82 -6.74
N GLU A 29 -15.42 -0.24 -7.84
CA GLU A 29 -14.30 -0.80 -8.60
C GLU A 29 -12.96 -0.67 -7.85
N LEU A 30 -12.73 0.45 -7.15
CA LEU A 30 -11.52 0.65 -6.35
C LEU A 30 -11.54 -0.18 -5.06
N ALA A 31 -12.72 -0.37 -4.46
CA ALA A 31 -12.90 -1.29 -3.34
C ALA A 31 -12.53 -2.72 -3.75
N ARG A 32 -13.02 -3.18 -4.90
CA ARG A 32 -12.65 -4.49 -5.45
C ARG A 32 -11.14 -4.59 -5.70
N ALA A 33 -10.53 -3.58 -6.30
CA ALA A 33 -9.08 -3.56 -6.51
C ALA A 33 -8.30 -3.60 -5.17
N ALA A 34 -8.82 -2.97 -4.11
CA ALA A 34 -8.25 -3.03 -2.77
C ALA A 34 -8.43 -4.41 -2.09
N GLU A 35 -9.53 -5.11 -2.34
CA GLU A 35 -9.73 -6.51 -1.92
C GLU A 35 -8.73 -7.44 -2.61
N GLU A 36 -8.56 -7.28 -3.93
CA GLU A 36 -7.57 -8.02 -4.70
C GLU A 36 -6.16 -7.72 -4.20
N LEU A 37 -5.82 -6.47 -3.87
CA LEU A 37 -4.55 -6.13 -3.22
C LEU A 37 -4.35 -6.87 -1.89
N LEU A 38 -5.40 -6.98 -1.07
CA LEU A 38 -5.34 -7.59 0.26
C LEU A 38 -5.14 -9.11 0.22
N GLU A 39 -5.71 -9.79 -0.78
CA GLU A 39 -5.72 -11.26 -0.92
C GLU A 39 -4.36 -11.96 -0.64
N PRO A 40 -3.23 -11.59 -1.27
CA PRO A 40 -1.94 -12.26 -1.07
C PRO A 40 -1.33 -12.02 0.32
N LEU A 41 -1.86 -11.05 1.08
CA LEU A 41 -1.34 -10.62 2.37
C LEU A 41 -2.09 -11.26 3.55
N LEU A 42 -3.30 -11.78 3.33
CA LEU A 42 -4.17 -12.30 4.40
C LEU A 42 -3.52 -13.43 5.20
N VAL A 43 -2.82 -14.35 4.54
CA VAL A 43 -2.14 -15.46 5.22
C VAL A 43 -1.08 -14.96 6.20
N TYR A 44 -0.33 -13.91 5.83
CA TYR A 44 0.70 -13.31 6.69
C TYR A 44 0.08 -12.55 7.86
N GLN A 45 -1.06 -11.89 7.64
CA GLN A 45 -1.81 -11.26 8.73
C GLN A 45 -2.24 -12.28 9.79
N MET A 46 -2.76 -13.43 9.36
CA MET A 46 -3.25 -14.47 10.27
C MET A 46 -2.12 -15.19 11.01
N THR A 47 -1.04 -15.49 10.30
CA THR A 47 0.11 -16.26 10.84
C THR A 47 1.10 -15.39 11.60
N GLN A 48 1.06 -14.06 11.42
CA GLN A 48 2.11 -13.15 11.90
C GLN A 48 3.50 -13.61 11.44
N ASP A 49 3.59 -14.10 10.20
CA ASP A 49 4.85 -14.56 9.61
C ASP A 49 5.66 -13.37 9.09
N TYR A 50 6.84 -13.18 9.67
CA TYR A 50 7.83 -12.15 9.32
C TYR A 50 9.05 -12.73 8.58
N SER A 51 8.95 -13.97 8.07
CA SER A 51 10.06 -14.64 7.42
C SER A 51 10.35 -14.05 6.03
N ASN A 52 11.63 -13.83 5.76
CA ASN A 52 12.11 -13.35 4.47
C ASN A 52 12.43 -14.54 3.56
N ASN A 53 11.39 -15.26 3.12
CA ASN A 53 11.50 -16.44 2.26
C ASN A 53 10.95 -16.19 0.84
N ILE A 54 11.12 -17.15 -0.06
CA ILE A 54 10.68 -17.03 -1.47
C ILE A 54 9.18 -16.71 -1.56
N SER A 55 8.34 -17.37 -0.77
CA SER A 55 6.90 -17.13 -0.75
C SER A 55 6.56 -15.70 -0.28
N ALA A 56 7.29 -15.18 0.69
CA ALA A 56 7.12 -13.81 1.17
C ALA A 56 7.47 -12.78 0.07
N TYR A 57 8.58 -12.97 -0.65
CA TYR A 57 8.92 -12.10 -1.78
C TYR A 57 7.92 -12.21 -2.93
N GLN A 58 7.39 -13.40 -3.22
CA GLN A 58 6.31 -13.56 -4.21
C GLN A 58 5.03 -12.85 -3.80
N ALA A 59 4.66 -12.90 -2.52
CA ALA A 59 3.51 -12.16 -1.99
C ALA A 59 3.75 -10.65 -2.06
N ARG A 60 4.96 -10.19 -1.71
CA ARG A 60 5.39 -8.79 -1.86
C ARG A 60 5.20 -8.31 -3.30
N ASP A 61 5.73 -9.04 -4.28
CA ASP A 61 5.68 -8.63 -5.69
C ASP A 61 4.25 -8.56 -6.22
N ARG A 62 3.40 -9.52 -5.85
CA ARG A 62 1.97 -9.52 -6.19
C ARG A 62 1.24 -8.33 -5.56
N ALA A 63 1.51 -8.06 -4.28
CA ALA A 63 0.91 -6.93 -3.59
C ALA A 63 1.38 -5.59 -4.17
N ALA A 64 2.67 -5.44 -4.48
CA ALA A 64 3.22 -4.24 -5.09
C ALA A 64 2.60 -3.98 -6.47
N GLU A 65 2.44 -5.01 -7.29
CA GLU A 65 1.81 -4.89 -8.60
C GLU A 65 0.35 -4.43 -8.51
N ARG A 66 -0.43 -5.03 -7.61
CA ARG A 66 -1.82 -4.62 -7.38
C ARG A 66 -1.90 -3.23 -6.75
N GLY A 67 -0.97 -2.89 -5.86
CA GLY A 67 -0.85 -1.58 -5.22
C GLY A 67 -0.57 -0.46 -6.22
N ARG A 68 0.29 -0.70 -7.22
CA ARG A 68 0.55 0.25 -8.33
C ARG A 68 -0.72 0.55 -9.09
N ARG A 69 -1.41 -0.48 -9.56
CA ARG A 69 -2.67 -0.34 -10.32
C ARG A 69 -3.74 0.37 -9.51
N LEU A 70 -3.83 0.08 -8.21
CA LEU A 70 -4.76 0.76 -7.32
C LEU A 70 -4.44 2.25 -7.19
N ALA A 71 -3.16 2.62 -7.00
CA ALA A 71 -2.75 4.02 -6.91
C ALA A 71 -3.04 4.79 -8.20
N GLU A 72 -2.78 4.18 -9.36
CA GLU A 72 -3.13 4.73 -10.67
C GLU A 72 -4.66 4.88 -10.83
N GLY A 73 -5.43 3.88 -10.42
CA GLY A 73 -6.90 3.93 -10.44
C GLY A 73 -7.47 5.03 -9.55
N ILE A 74 -6.92 5.21 -8.34
CA ILE A 74 -7.29 6.30 -7.43
C ILE A 74 -7.06 7.66 -8.08
N ALA A 75 -5.90 7.85 -8.71
CA ALA A 75 -5.54 9.09 -9.39
C ALA A 75 -6.44 9.35 -10.61
N ALA A 76 -6.65 8.33 -11.46
CA ALA A 76 -7.49 8.43 -12.65
C ALA A 76 -8.95 8.75 -12.32
N ALA A 77 -9.46 8.24 -11.20
CA ALA A 77 -10.81 8.52 -10.72
C ALA A 77 -10.94 9.89 -10.03
N GLY A 78 -9.85 10.61 -9.77
CA GLY A 78 -9.88 11.89 -9.05
C GLY A 78 -10.23 11.76 -7.57
N LEU A 79 -10.02 10.59 -6.97
CA LEU A 79 -10.43 10.25 -5.59
C LEU A 79 -9.28 10.35 -4.57
N GLY A 80 -8.12 10.83 -5.02
CA GLY A 80 -6.94 11.03 -4.20
C GLY A 80 -7.21 11.96 -3.02
N ARG A 81 -6.67 11.60 -1.85
CA ARG A 81 -6.78 12.40 -0.62
C ARG A 81 -5.66 12.03 0.34
N ASP A 82 -5.32 12.96 1.23
CA ASP A 82 -4.11 12.86 2.05
C ASP A 82 -3.99 11.52 2.78
N ARG A 83 -5.03 11.12 3.51
CA ARG A 83 -5.04 9.85 4.25
C ARG A 83 -4.95 8.60 3.36
N LEU A 84 -5.49 8.66 2.14
CA LEU A 84 -5.42 7.55 1.19
C LEU A 84 -4.01 7.45 0.60
N GLY A 85 -3.43 8.59 0.21
CA GLY A 85 -2.04 8.67 -0.24
C GLY A 85 -1.04 8.21 0.82
N GLN A 86 -1.22 8.59 2.08
CA GLN A 86 -0.43 8.08 3.21
C GLN A 86 -0.54 6.55 3.34
N CYS A 87 -1.74 5.98 3.20
CA CYS A 87 -1.90 4.54 3.25
C CYS A 87 -1.19 3.85 2.07
N VAL A 88 -1.24 4.42 0.87
CA VAL A 88 -0.49 3.91 -0.29
C VAL A 88 1.01 3.97 -0.04
N ARG A 89 1.55 5.09 0.44
CA ARG A 89 2.98 5.18 0.80
C ARG A 89 3.37 4.13 1.83
N ASN A 90 2.63 4.06 2.95
CA ASN A 90 2.90 3.13 4.03
C ASN A 90 2.84 1.66 3.58
N LEU A 91 1.94 1.33 2.66
CA LEU A 91 1.87 -0.01 2.06
C LEU A 91 3.20 -0.36 1.42
N PHE A 92 3.71 0.49 0.53
CA PHE A 92 4.97 0.25 -0.18
C PHE A 92 6.18 0.27 0.73
N GLU A 93 6.19 1.10 1.79
CA GLU A 93 7.22 1.03 2.83
C GLU A 93 7.24 -0.35 3.52
N CYS A 94 6.06 -0.93 3.85
CA CYS A 94 5.97 -2.29 4.40
C CYS A 94 6.42 -3.38 3.42
N LEU A 95 6.41 -3.09 2.12
CA LEU A 95 6.86 -3.99 1.06
C LEU A 95 8.34 -3.81 0.72
N GLU A 96 9.12 -3.06 1.52
CA GLU A 96 10.52 -2.68 1.23
C GLU A 96 10.69 -1.85 -0.04
N LEU A 97 9.64 -1.16 -0.49
CA LEU A 97 9.60 -0.36 -1.72
C LEU A 97 9.37 1.13 -1.39
N GLY A 98 10.03 1.63 -0.35
CA GLY A 98 9.77 2.97 0.19
C GLY A 98 9.91 4.11 -0.83
N GLU A 99 10.90 4.06 -1.72
CA GLU A 99 11.09 5.10 -2.76
C GLU A 99 9.90 5.16 -3.72
N GLU A 100 9.45 4.00 -4.18
CA GLU A 100 8.27 3.87 -5.02
C GLU A 100 7.02 4.32 -4.27
N GLY A 101 6.90 3.93 -3.00
CA GLY A 101 5.82 4.36 -2.10
C GLY A 101 5.73 5.86 -1.94
N ALA A 102 6.86 6.55 -1.80
CA ALA A 102 6.90 8.01 -1.66
C ALA A 102 6.34 8.74 -2.90
N ARG A 103 6.55 8.18 -4.09
CA ARG A 103 6.01 8.67 -5.37
C ARG A 103 4.53 8.32 -5.52
N LEU A 104 4.15 7.07 -5.26
CA LEU A 104 2.77 6.60 -5.41
C LEU A 104 1.82 7.19 -4.37
N GLY A 105 2.31 7.49 -3.16
CA GLY A 105 1.54 8.20 -2.14
C GLY A 105 1.10 9.58 -2.63
N LEU A 106 2.00 10.34 -3.26
CA LEU A 106 1.67 11.64 -3.86
C LEU A 106 0.69 11.49 -5.03
N LEU A 107 0.91 10.49 -5.89
CA LEU A 107 -0.02 10.18 -6.98
C LEU A 107 -1.44 9.90 -6.44
N ALA A 108 -1.54 9.19 -5.32
CA ALA A 108 -2.80 8.90 -4.64
C ALA A 108 -3.31 10.05 -3.73
N GLY A 109 -2.69 11.23 -3.79
CA GLY A 109 -3.17 12.46 -3.15
C GLY A 109 -2.64 12.73 -1.74
N GLU A 110 -1.52 12.12 -1.33
CA GLU A 110 -0.80 12.50 -0.11
C GLU A 110 -0.39 13.98 -0.17
N ASN A 111 -0.57 14.71 0.93
CA ASN A 111 -0.08 16.08 1.02
C ASN A 111 1.47 16.07 1.04
N PRO A 112 2.17 16.77 0.13
CA PRO A 112 3.63 16.82 0.11
C PRO A 112 4.23 17.41 1.39
N ASP A 113 3.48 18.25 2.10
CA ASP A 113 3.90 18.88 3.36
C ASP A 113 3.48 18.07 4.60
N SER A 114 2.98 16.84 4.42
CA SER A 114 2.61 15.98 5.54
C SER A 114 3.82 15.73 6.45
N MET A 115 3.66 16.00 7.76
CA MET A 115 4.73 15.80 8.76
C MET A 115 5.25 14.36 8.82
N GLN A 116 4.47 13.40 8.34
CA GLN A 116 4.82 11.97 8.33
C GLN A 116 5.64 11.58 7.10
N ARG A 117 5.88 12.50 6.15
CA ARG A 117 6.78 12.26 5.03
C ARG A 117 8.23 12.41 5.48
N PRO A 118 9.10 11.47 5.11
CA PRO A 118 10.54 11.62 5.33
C PRO A 118 11.07 12.84 4.55
N ARG A 119 12.06 13.53 5.14
CA ARG A 119 12.67 14.76 4.63
C ARG A 119 14.03 14.49 4.02
#